data_AF-A0A7L5AN65-F1
#
_entry.id   AF-A0A7L5AN65-F1
#
_cell.length_a   1.000
_cell.length_b   1.000
_cell.length_c   1.000
_cell.angle_alpha   90.00
_cell.angle_beta   90.00
_cell.angle_gamma   90.00
#
_symmetry.space_group_name_H-M   'P 1'
#
loop_
_entity.id
_entity.type
_entity.pdbx_description
1 polymer ?
#
loop_
_entity_poly.entity_id
_entity_poly.type
_entity_poly.pdbx_seq_one_letter_code
_entity_poly.pdbx_strand_id
1 'polypeptide(L)'
;MSVRVGAGLRIVVALVSALALAGCATTAPPGGEPDPASSSTDPPSSDPPSSDPPSSDPPSTAEPVLRRPLVPVTARELLEYCPAADAQHFDGDIVAVLNIYVCSASDILSTNGGGEGEDGRDSGNGALPDVQRASRVIAGGDDLLAAYSAPNEPATTGACIQLAADPLIVWVGTSAGITPVYAPVDECGFPTRAATEAFDGVELETILEIRSDPAD
;
A
#
# COMPACT_ATOMS: atom_id res chain seq x y z
N MET A 1 -22.56 41.28 -13.20
CA MET A 1 -21.11 41.17 -12.97
C MET A 1 -20.82 41.72 -11.59
N SER A 2 -20.58 40.85 -10.61
CA SER A 2 -20.21 41.24 -9.24
C SER A 2 -18.93 40.52 -8.88
N VAL A 3 -17.84 41.27 -8.77
CA VAL A 3 -16.54 40.79 -8.31
C VAL A 3 -16.50 40.99 -6.80
N ARG A 4 -16.32 39.91 -6.03
CA ARG A 4 -15.98 39.99 -4.60
C ARG A 4 -14.56 39.47 -4.42
N VAL A 5 -13.65 40.38 -4.10
CA VAL A 5 -12.28 40.10 -3.66
C VAL A 5 -12.34 39.89 -2.15
N GLY A 6 -12.18 38.64 -1.71
CA GLY A 6 -12.02 38.29 -0.29
C GLY A 6 -10.55 38.12 0.04
N ALA A 7 -9.96 39.13 0.67
CA ALA A 7 -8.63 39.09 1.25
C ALA A 7 -8.65 38.35 2.59
N GLY A 8 -7.61 37.55 2.86
CA GLY A 8 -7.26 37.21 4.24
C GLY A 8 -6.64 35.83 4.42
N LEU A 9 -5.33 35.71 4.20
CA LEU A 9 -4.58 34.65 4.86
C LEU A 9 -3.13 35.10 5.11
N ARG A 10 -2.79 35.31 6.38
CA ARG A 10 -1.40 35.31 6.87
C ARG A 10 -1.38 34.47 8.14
N ILE A 11 -1.15 33.17 7.97
CA ILE A 11 -0.82 32.28 9.07
C ILE A 11 0.70 32.20 9.12
N VAL A 12 1.26 32.73 10.20
CA VAL A 12 2.68 32.63 10.56
C VAL A 12 2.83 31.29 11.30
N VAL A 13 3.43 30.29 10.65
CA VAL A 13 3.80 29.04 11.32
C VAL A 13 5.17 29.23 11.96
N ALA A 14 5.17 29.26 13.28
CA ALA A 14 6.39 29.27 14.09
C ALA A 14 7.02 27.87 14.09
N LEU A 15 8.26 27.81 13.58
CA LEU A 15 9.11 26.64 13.58
C LEU A 15 9.61 26.38 15.01
N VAL A 16 9.19 25.29 15.65
CA VAL A 16 9.76 24.81 16.92
C VAL A 16 10.61 23.57 16.61
N SER A 17 11.91 23.80 16.40
CA SER A 17 12.90 22.74 16.33
C SER A 17 13.25 22.28 17.74
N ALA A 18 12.75 21.11 18.14
CA ALA A 18 13.23 20.41 19.33
C ALA A 18 14.26 19.35 18.89
N LEU A 19 15.55 19.70 18.97
CA LEU A 19 16.65 18.73 18.92
C LEU A 19 16.72 18.02 20.28
N ALA A 20 16.31 16.75 20.34
CA ALA A 20 16.58 15.89 21.48
C ALA A 20 17.90 15.15 21.27
N LEU A 21 18.81 15.32 22.23
CA LEU A 21 20.09 14.64 22.31
C LEU A 21 19.90 13.13 22.59
N ALA A 22 20.61 12.28 21.86
CA ALA A 22 20.89 10.92 22.28
C ALA A 22 22.41 10.69 22.23
N GLY A 23 23.05 10.85 23.39
CA GLY A 23 24.39 10.36 23.65
C GLY A 23 24.33 8.96 24.23
N CYS A 24 25.13 8.04 23.68
CA CYS A 24 25.52 6.80 24.35
C CYS A 24 27.01 6.59 24.09
N ALA A 25 27.84 7.08 25.01
CA ALA A 25 29.24 6.71 25.12
C ALA A 25 29.34 5.52 26.09
N THR A 26 29.54 4.31 25.55
CA THR A 26 29.82 3.12 26.36
C THR A 26 31.33 2.93 26.46
N THR A 27 31.86 3.30 27.62
CA THR A 27 33.24 3.05 28.04
C THR A 27 33.40 1.57 28.40
N ALA A 28 34.26 0.86 27.66
CA ALA A 28 34.64 -0.52 27.96
C ALA A 28 35.79 -0.54 29.01
N PRO A 29 35.76 -1.44 30.02
CA PRO A 29 36.88 -1.62 30.95
C PRO A 29 37.98 -2.53 30.36
N PRO A 30 39.26 -2.32 30.73
CA PRO A 30 40.34 -3.25 30.38
C PRO A 30 40.38 -4.37 31.42
N GLY A 31 40.33 -5.62 30.97
CA GLY A 31 40.48 -6.79 31.81
C GLY A 31 41.29 -7.85 31.08
N GLY A 32 42.58 -7.90 31.36
CA GLY A 32 43.47 -8.92 30.84
C GLY A 32 44.71 -9.04 31.71
N GLU A 33 44.75 -10.07 32.54
CA GLU A 33 45.98 -10.81 32.82
C GLU A 33 45.62 -12.29 33.11
N PRO A 34 46.50 -13.23 32.72
CA PRO A 34 46.25 -14.67 32.70
C PRO A 34 46.73 -15.33 33.99
N ASP A 35 46.23 -16.54 34.32
CA ASP A 35 47.03 -17.62 34.93
C ASP A 35 46.24 -18.94 35.14
N PRO A 36 46.93 -20.08 35.42
CA PRO A 36 46.80 -21.28 34.60
C PRO A 36 46.15 -22.49 35.30
N ALA A 37 45.87 -23.49 34.45
CA ALA A 37 45.91 -24.92 34.71
C ALA A 37 45.16 -25.46 35.94
N SER A 38 44.11 -26.24 35.69
CA SER A 38 43.91 -27.50 36.41
C SER A 38 43.11 -28.49 35.59
N SER A 39 43.74 -29.65 35.44
CA SER A 39 43.32 -30.88 34.79
C SER A 39 41.95 -31.35 35.27
N SER A 40 41.09 -31.76 34.34
CA SER A 40 39.94 -32.59 34.66
C SER A 40 39.75 -33.66 33.58
N THR A 41 39.83 -34.89 34.07
CA THR A 41 39.60 -36.20 33.47
C THR A 41 38.53 -36.26 32.37
N ASP A 42 38.92 -36.72 31.17
CA ASP A 42 38.02 -37.08 30.06
C ASP A 42 37.21 -38.35 30.37
N PRO A 43 35.86 -38.32 30.38
CA PRO A 43 35.04 -39.49 30.08
C PRO A 43 34.92 -39.69 28.56
N PRO A 44 34.64 -40.91 28.06
CA PRO A 44 34.45 -41.14 26.63
C PRO A 44 33.23 -40.35 26.12
N SER A 45 33.51 -39.34 25.29
CA SER A 45 32.51 -38.54 24.59
C SER A 45 31.76 -39.43 23.62
N SER A 46 30.54 -39.82 24.02
CA SER A 46 29.57 -40.39 23.11
C SER A 46 29.00 -39.22 22.33
N ASP A 47 29.46 -39.00 21.09
CA ASP A 47 28.88 -38.01 20.20
C ASP A 47 27.37 -38.31 20.07
N PRO A 48 26.48 -37.43 20.55
CA PRO A 48 25.06 -37.59 20.27
C PRO A 48 24.87 -37.44 18.75
N PRO A 49 23.93 -38.19 18.13
CA PRO A 49 23.60 -37.97 16.73
C PRO A 49 23.23 -36.49 16.55
N SER A 50 24.05 -35.76 15.78
CA SER A 50 23.81 -34.38 15.39
C SER A 50 22.48 -34.38 14.64
N SER A 51 21.42 -34.12 15.40
CA SER A 51 20.09 -33.95 14.88
C SER A 51 20.08 -32.50 14.45
N ASP A 52 20.33 -32.26 13.15
CA ASP A 52 20.13 -30.94 12.58
C ASP A 52 18.76 -30.46 13.06
N PRO A 53 18.67 -29.29 13.71
CA PRO A 53 17.39 -28.78 14.16
C PRO A 53 16.46 -28.73 12.93
N PRO A 54 15.17 -29.08 13.07
CA PRO A 54 14.25 -28.96 11.96
C PRO A 54 14.37 -27.55 11.41
N SER A 55 14.74 -27.45 10.13
CA SER A 55 14.75 -26.19 9.40
C SER A 55 13.30 -25.76 9.28
N SER A 56 12.82 -25.05 10.29
CA SER A 56 11.53 -24.37 10.22
C SER A 56 11.72 -23.25 9.23
N ASP A 57 11.32 -23.50 7.98
CA ASP A 57 11.22 -22.43 6.99
C ASP A 57 10.45 -21.27 7.63
N PRO A 58 10.95 -20.02 7.52
CA PRO A 58 10.22 -18.88 8.04
C PRO A 58 8.82 -18.88 7.45
N PRO A 59 7.77 -18.54 8.24
CA PRO A 59 6.41 -18.50 7.73
C PRO A 59 6.38 -17.56 6.51
N SER A 60 5.86 -18.07 5.40
CA SER A 60 5.69 -17.25 4.19
C SER A 60 4.83 -16.05 4.53
N THR A 61 5.23 -14.86 4.11
CA THR A 61 4.41 -13.67 4.22
C THR A 61 3.23 -13.77 3.26
N ALA A 62 2.07 -13.25 3.65
CA ALA A 62 0.94 -13.10 2.74
C ALA A 62 1.28 -12.07 1.65
N GLU A 63 0.70 -12.27 0.48
CA GLU A 63 0.77 -11.32 -0.63
C GLU A 63 -0.63 -11.15 -1.22
N PRO A 64 -0.94 -9.98 -1.78
CA PRO A 64 -2.22 -9.81 -2.46
C PRO A 64 -2.32 -10.78 -3.65
N VAL A 65 -3.52 -11.32 -3.85
CA VAL A 65 -3.83 -12.22 -4.98
C VAL A 65 -3.55 -11.53 -6.32
N LEU A 66 -3.75 -10.21 -6.38
CA LEU A 66 -3.48 -9.38 -7.54
C LEU A 66 -2.52 -8.25 -7.18
N ARG A 67 -1.64 -7.90 -8.12
CA ARG A 67 -0.73 -6.73 -8.00
C ARG A 67 -1.10 -5.61 -8.97
N ARG A 68 -2.32 -5.66 -9.50
CA ARG A 68 -2.90 -4.67 -10.41
C ARG A 68 -4.37 -4.46 -10.04
N PRO A 69 -4.95 -3.29 -10.39
CA PRO A 69 -6.39 -3.08 -10.22
C PRO A 69 -7.18 -4.17 -10.93
N LEU A 70 -8.31 -4.56 -10.34
CA LEU A 70 -9.20 -5.56 -10.93
C LEU A 70 -9.68 -5.13 -12.33
N VAL A 71 -10.03 -3.85 -12.45
CA VAL A 71 -10.37 -3.20 -13.72
C VAL A 71 -9.24 -2.21 -14.02
N PRO A 72 -8.31 -2.55 -14.94
CA PRO A 72 -7.17 -1.70 -15.21
C PRO A 72 -7.59 -0.44 -15.97
N VAL A 73 -6.95 0.69 -15.66
CA VAL A 73 -6.97 1.85 -16.55
C VAL A 73 -6.17 1.54 -17.82
N THR A 74 -6.74 1.87 -18.97
CA THR A 74 -6.19 1.57 -20.30
C THR A 74 -6.02 2.80 -21.15
N ALA A 75 -6.67 3.92 -20.80
CA ALA A 75 -6.54 5.16 -21.55
C ALA A 75 -5.10 5.68 -21.47
N ARG A 76 -4.51 5.97 -22.63
CA ARG A 76 -3.09 6.30 -22.78
C ARG A 76 -2.68 7.49 -21.92
N GLU A 77 -3.53 8.50 -21.85
CA GLU A 77 -3.32 9.73 -21.09
C GLU A 77 -3.35 9.49 -19.58
N LEU A 78 -4.13 8.51 -19.10
CA LEU A 78 -4.15 8.11 -17.69
C LEU A 78 -2.89 7.33 -17.29
N LEU A 79 -2.31 6.57 -18.23
CA LEU A 79 -1.09 5.81 -18.00
C LEU A 79 0.14 6.69 -17.71
N GLU A 80 0.07 7.99 -17.99
CA GLU A 80 1.10 8.96 -17.58
C GLU A 80 1.14 9.18 -16.05
N TYR A 81 -0.01 9.01 -15.38
CA TYR A 81 -0.15 9.12 -13.93
C TYR A 81 -0.09 7.77 -13.23
N CYS A 82 -0.60 6.74 -13.91
CA CYS A 82 -0.75 5.40 -13.37
C CYS A 82 -0.21 4.36 -14.37
N PRO A 83 1.12 4.27 -14.53
CA PRO A 83 1.71 3.32 -15.45
C PRO A 83 1.30 1.89 -15.11
N ALA A 84 1.07 1.09 -16.16
CA ALA A 84 0.71 -0.31 -16.05
C ALA A 84 1.93 -1.16 -15.65
N ALA A 85 2.20 -1.22 -14.35
CA ALA A 85 3.24 -2.03 -13.73
C ALA A 85 2.68 -2.81 -12.54
N ASP A 86 3.38 -3.87 -12.13
CA ASP A 86 2.98 -4.63 -10.94
C ASP A 86 3.29 -3.80 -9.69
N ALA A 87 2.32 -3.72 -8.79
CA ALA A 87 2.48 -3.06 -7.51
C ALA A 87 3.45 -3.83 -6.62
N GLN A 88 4.25 -3.08 -5.87
CA GLN A 88 5.15 -3.59 -4.85
C GLN A 88 4.68 -3.17 -3.46
N HIS A 89 5.15 -3.89 -2.43
CA HIS A 89 4.95 -3.45 -1.07
C HIS A 89 5.74 -2.16 -0.82
N PHE A 90 5.17 -1.24 -0.04
CA PHE A 90 5.87 -0.04 0.38
C PHE A 90 6.56 -0.33 1.73
N ASP A 91 7.87 -0.16 1.79
CA ASP A 91 8.69 -0.45 2.98
C ASP A 91 8.91 0.78 3.88
N GLY A 92 8.39 1.94 3.48
CA GLY A 92 8.60 3.21 4.19
C GLY A 92 9.81 4.01 3.71
N ASP A 93 10.64 3.50 2.80
CA ASP A 93 11.95 4.09 2.45
C ASP A 93 11.91 5.06 1.25
N ILE A 94 10.75 5.61 0.88
CA ILE A 94 10.67 6.61 -0.19
C ILE A 94 11.08 8.00 0.35
N VAL A 95 12.35 8.34 0.14
CA VAL A 95 13.02 9.52 0.71
C VAL A 95 12.48 10.87 0.17
N ALA A 96 11.64 10.87 -0.87
CA ALA A 96 11.01 12.09 -1.38
C ALA A 96 9.76 11.79 -2.22
N VAL A 97 8.60 11.70 -1.55
CA VAL A 97 7.31 11.64 -2.23
C VAL A 97 6.94 13.02 -2.75
N LEU A 98 6.70 13.13 -4.05
CA LEU A 98 6.28 14.36 -4.72
C LEU A 98 4.77 14.42 -4.90
N ASN A 99 4.17 13.30 -5.30
CA ASN A 99 2.73 13.16 -5.52
C ASN A 99 2.31 11.71 -5.20
N ILE A 100 1.04 11.54 -4.84
CA ILE A 100 0.40 10.22 -4.77
C ILE A 100 -0.83 10.29 -5.67
N TYR A 101 -0.94 9.33 -6.58
CA TYR A 101 -2.07 9.22 -7.50
C TYR A 101 -2.92 7.99 -7.18
N VAL A 102 -4.22 8.13 -7.41
CA VAL A 102 -5.20 7.06 -7.37
C VAL A 102 -5.88 7.02 -8.73
N CYS A 103 -5.82 5.86 -9.39
CA CYS A 103 -6.51 5.65 -10.65
C CYS A 103 -7.60 4.60 -10.51
N SER A 104 -8.72 4.86 -11.17
CA SER A 104 -9.86 3.95 -11.19
C SER A 104 -10.43 3.84 -12.60
N ALA A 105 -10.94 2.65 -12.91
CA ALA A 105 -11.79 2.40 -14.04
C ALA A 105 -13.08 1.76 -13.51
N SER A 106 -14.23 2.26 -13.94
CA SER A 106 -15.51 1.65 -13.62
C SER A 106 -16.08 1.05 -14.89
N ASP A 107 -16.11 -0.28 -14.97
CA ASP A 107 -17.04 -0.97 -15.85
C ASP A 107 -18.42 -0.79 -15.24
N ILE A 108 -19.21 0.11 -15.80
CA ILE A 108 -20.64 0.16 -15.50
C ILE A 108 -21.31 -0.96 -16.30
N LEU A 109 -20.89 -2.20 -16.04
CA LEU A 109 -21.80 -3.32 -16.16
C LEU A 109 -22.87 -3.06 -15.11
N SER A 110 -23.86 -2.29 -15.52
CA SER A 110 -25.14 -2.15 -14.85
C SER A 110 -25.67 -3.57 -14.67
N THR A 111 -25.29 -4.21 -13.57
CA THR A 111 -26.20 -5.09 -12.86
C THR A 111 -27.37 -4.18 -12.52
N ASN A 112 -28.26 -4.02 -13.50
CA ASN A 112 -29.61 -3.56 -13.28
C ASN A 112 -30.07 -4.36 -12.08
N GLY A 113 -30.23 -3.64 -10.96
CA GLY A 113 -30.92 -4.17 -9.82
C GLY A 113 -32.18 -4.83 -10.36
N GLY A 114 -32.44 -6.04 -9.88
CA GLY A 114 -33.71 -6.74 -10.07
C GLY A 114 -34.85 -5.96 -9.41
N GLY A 115 -35.10 -4.75 -9.89
CA GLY A 115 -36.38 -4.10 -9.78
C GLY A 115 -37.23 -4.67 -10.90
N GLU A 116 -38.04 -5.65 -10.55
CA GLU A 116 -39.18 -6.12 -11.34
C GLU A 116 -40.14 -4.94 -11.58
N GLY A 117 -39.82 -4.10 -12.55
CA GLY A 117 -40.73 -3.10 -13.10
C GLY A 117 -41.53 -3.74 -14.23
N GLU A 118 -42.78 -4.09 -13.96
CA GLU A 118 -43.73 -4.78 -14.86
C GLU A 118 -44.13 -4.00 -16.12
N ASP A 119 -43.53 -2.84 -16.40
CA ASP A 119 -43.88 -2.02 -17.55
C ASP A 119 -42.84 -2.21 -18.66
N GLY A 120 -43.04 -3.26 -19.48
CA GLY A 120 -42.22 -3.61 -20.64
C GLY A 120 -42.20 -2.55 -21.75
N ARG A 121 -41.58 -1.40 -21.49
CA ARG A 121 -41.22 -0.36 -22.47
C ARG A 121 -39.73 -0.05 -22.33
N ASP A 122 -38.97 -0.48 -23.33
CA ASP A 122 -37.62 -0.02 -23.66
C ASP A 122 -36.62 0.09 -22.50
N SER A 123 -36.32 -1.04 -21.85
CA SER A 123 -34.98 -1.24 -21.26
C SER A 123 -33.98 -1.48 -22.39
N GLY A 124 -33.77 -0.46 -23.23
CA GLY A 124 -32.59 -0.43 -24.08
C GLY A 124 -31.38 -0.58 -23.17
N ASN A 125 -30.55 -1.59 -23.46
CA ASN A 125 -29.23 -1.76 -22.88
C ASN A 125 -28.37 -0.54 -23.25
N GLY A 126 -28.62 0.59 -22.60
CA GLY A 126 -27.73 1.73 -22.61
C GLY A 126 -26.52 1.31 -21.83
N ALA A 127 -25.50 0.77 -22.51
CA ALA A 127 -24.16 0.74 -21.96
C ALA A 127 -23.90 2.16 -21.44
N LEU A 128 -23.63 2.30 -20.15
CA LEU A 128 -23.21 3.60 -19.63
C LEU A 128 -21.75 3.81 -20.09
N PRO A 129 -21.32 5.06 -20.30
CA PRO A 129 -19.96 5.32 -20.76
C PRO A 129 -18.95 4.77 -19.76
N ASP A 130 -17.92 4.09 -20.27
CA ASP A 130 -16.80 3.64 -19.45
C ASP A 130 -16.06 4.88 -18.94
N VAL A 131 -16.03 5.05 -17.61
CA VAL A 131 -15.35 6.17 -16.97
C VAL A 131 -14.04 5.67 -16.38
N GLN A 132 -12.94 6.29 -16.82
CA GLN A 132 -11.61 6.10 -16.23
C GLN A 132 -11.12 7.44 -15.67
N ARG A 133 -10.51 7.41 -14.49
CA ARG A 133 -10.10 8.62 -13.75
C ARG A 133 -8.70 8.47 -13.17
N ALA A 134 -7.93 9.56 -13.20
CA ALA A 134 -6.73 9.76 -12.39
C ALA A 134 -6.99 10.92 -11.43
N SER A 135 -6.73 10.68 -10.15
CA SER A 135 -6.83 11.67 -9.09
C SER A 135 -5.51 11.78 -8.34
N ARG A 136 -5.22 12.97 -7.80
CA ARG A 136 -4.11 13.20 -6.89
C ARG A 136 -4.61 13.31 -5.46
N VAL A 137 -3.88 12.72 -4.53
CA VAL A 137 -4.07 12.94 -3.10
C VAL A 137 -3.61 14.35 -2.74
N ILE A 138 -4.53 15.17 -2.23
CA ILE A 138 -4.26 16.56 -1.83
C ILE A 138 -4.26 16.76 -0.31
N ALA A 139 -4.82 15.81 0.46
CA ALA A 139 -4.72 15.74 1.91
C ALA A 139 -4.74 14.27 2.38
N GLY A 140 -4.14 14.00 3.54
CA GLY A 140 -4.09 12.65 4.14
C GLY A 140 -3.01 11.71 3.57
N GLY A 141 -2.14 12.19 2.68
CA GLY A 141 -1.10 11.37 2.04
C GLY A 141 -0.06 10.79 3.01
N ASP A 142 0.31 11.52 4.06
CA ASP A 142 1.27 11.03 5.05
C ASP A 142 0.68 9.88 5.88
N ASP A 143 -0.57 10.01 6.33
CA ASP A 143 -1.28 8.96 7.07
C ASP A 143 -1.50 7.72 6.19
N LEU A 144 -1.82 7.93 4.91
CA LEU A 144 -1.91 6.86 3.92
C LEU A 144 -0.59 6.09 3.80
N LEU A 145 0.51 6.78 3.56
CA LEU A 145 1.82 6.14 3.39
C LEU A 145 2.31 5.48 4.68
N ALA A 146 2.04 6.08 5.83
CA ALA A 146 2.32 5.45 7.12
C ALA A 146 1.56 4.12 7.26
N ALA A 147 0.28 4.08 6.92
CA ALA A 147 -0.50 2.84 6.91
C ALA A 147 0.04 1.83 5.87
N TYR A 148 0.42 2.29 4.68
CA TYR A 148 0.92 1.45 3.59
C TYR A 148 2.31 0.84 3.88
N SER A 149 3.07 1.43 4.81
CA SER A 149 4.38 0.94 5.23
C SER A 149 4.35 -0.21 6.24
N ALA A 150 3.16 -0.55 6.77
CA ALA A 150 3.03 -1.68 7.67
C ALA A 150 3.36 -2.99 6.94
N PRO A 151 4.03 -3.97 7.56
CA PRO A 151 4.32 -5.23 6.89
C PRO A 151 3.03 -6.01 6.61
N ASN A 152 3.03 -6.79 5.52
CA ASN A 152 2.02 -7.84 5.31
C ASN A 152 2.04 -8.86 6.46
N GLU A 153 0.87 -9.38 6.81
CA GLU A 153 0.76 -10.43 7.83
C GLU A 153 1.33 -11.78 7.35
N PRO A 154 1.69 -12.70 8.27
CA PRO A 154 2.05 -14.07 7.90
C PRO A 154 0.90 -14.78 7.18
N ALA A 155 1.19 -15.50 6.11
CA ALA A 155 0.19 -16.27 5.39
C ALA A 155 -0.39 -17.40 6.26
N THR A 156 -1.71 -17.53 6.28
CA THR A 156 -2.37 -18.65 6.97
C THR A 156 -2.35 -19.92 6.12
N THR A 157 -2.31 -21.09 6.76
CA THR A 157 -2.58 -22.38 6.11
C THR A 157 -4.06 -22.76 6.12
N GLY A 158 -4.90 -21.91 6.73
CA GLY A 158 -6.36 -22.09 6.80
C GLY A 158 -7.08 -21.78 5.49
N ALA A 159 -8.40 -21.99 5.48
CA ALA A 159 -9.22 -21.71 4.31
C ALA A 159 -9.55 -20.21 4.20
N CYS A 160 -8.88 -19.52 3.28
CA CYS A 160 -9.29 -18.19 2.85
C CYS A 160 -10.39 -18.28 1.77
N ILE A 161 -11.34 -17.35 1.82
CA ILE A 161 -12.33 -17.22 0.74
C ILE A 161 -11.58 -16.72 -0.50
N GLN A 162 -11.60 -17.47 -1.60
CA GLN A 162 -10.91 -17.10 -2.85
C GLN A 162 -11.71 -16.06 -3.65
N LEU A 163 -11.90 -14.88 -3.07
CA LEU A 163 -12.44 -13.73 -3.81
C LEU A 163 -11.26 -12.87 -4.26
N ALA A 164 -11.24 -12.51 -5.54
CA ALA A 164 -10.33 -11.49 -6.02
C ALA A 164 -10.81 -10.14 -5.48
N ALA A 165 -9.99 -9.48 -4.67
CA ALA A 165 -10.22 -8.11 -4.21
C ALA A 165 -9.26 -7.17 -4.92
N ASP A 166 -9.64 -5.90 -5.05
CA ASP A 166 -8.70 -4.89 -5.50
C ASP A 166 -7.62 -4.73 -4.41
N PRO A 167 -6.33 -4.82 -4.76
CA PRO A 167 -5.23 -4.69 -3.79
C PRO A 167 -5.04 -3.28 -3.21
N LEU A 168 -5.94 -2.33 -3.51
CA LEU A 168 -5.86 -0.92 -3.12
C LEU A 168 -4.49 -0.33 -3.49
N ILE A 169 -4.31 -0.08 -4.79
CA ILE A 169 -3.05 0.44 -5.32
C ILE A 169 -3.06 1.96 -5.37
N VAL A 170 -1.94 2.55 -4.95
CA VAL A 170 -1.63 3.97 -5.19
C VAL A 170 -0.32 4.10 -5.97
N TRP A 171 -0.20 5.15 -6.77
CA TRP A 171 0.98 5.41 -7.58
C TRP A 171 1.79 6.54 -6.95
N VAL A 172 2.94 6.20 -6.39
CA VAL A 172 3.81 7.14 -5.68
C VAL A 172 4.80 7.76 -6.67
N GLY A 173 4.65 9.05 -6.92
CA GLY A 173 5.55 9.84 -7.74
C GLY A 173 6.73 10.37 -6.95
N THR A 174 7.93 10.10 -7.44
CA THR A 174 9.21 10.56 -6.88
C THR A 174 10.05 11.25 -7.97
N SER A 175 11.24 11.74 -7.64
CA SER A 175 12.19 12.24 -8.66
C SER A 175 12.71 11.14 -9.59
N ALA A 176 12.62 9.87 -9.21
CA ALA A 176 13.08 8.73 -10.00
C ALA A 176 11.99 8.19 -10.95
N GLY A 177 10.72 8.54 -10.72
CA GLY A 177 9.59 8.03 -11.49
C GLY A 177 8.36 7.76 -10.62
N ILE A 178 7.36 7.11 -11.22
CA ILE A 178 6.11 6.74 -10.57
C ILE A 178 6.12 5.23 -10.32
N THR A 179 5.91 4.82 -9.08
CA THR A 179 5.90 3.40 -8.66
C THR A 179 4.54 3.04 -8.07
N PRO A 180 3.84 2.01 -8.58
CA PRO A 180 2.63 1.50 -7.93
C PRO A 180 2.97 0.76 -6.64
N VAL A 181 2.23 1.04 -5.58
CA VAL A 181 2.35 0.35 -4.28
C VAL A 181 0.99 -0.16 -3.85
N TYR A 182 0.96 -1.38 -3.30
CA TYR A 182 -0.27 -2.00 -2.79
C TYR A 182 -0.39 -1.83 -1.27
N ALA A 183 -1.62 -1.83 -0.76
CA ALA A 183 -1.92 -1.79 0.67
C ALA A 183 -1.45 -3.06 1.39
N PRO A 184 -0.90 -2.99 2.62
CA PRO A 184 -0.56 -4.17 3.39
C PRO A 184 -1.74 -5.12 3.53
N VAL A 185 -1.45 -6.40 3.48
CA VAL A 185 -2.47 -7.45 3.48
C VAL A 185 -2.52 -8.26 4.76
N ASP A 186 -3.71 -8.78 5.06
CA ASP A 186 -3.95 -9.76 6.11
C ASP A 186 -3.43 -11.15 5.74
N GLU A 187 -3.55 -12.09 6.67
CA GLU A 187 -3.20 -13.51 6.51
C GLU A 187 -3.80 -14.21 5.28
N CYS A 188 -4.83 -13.64 4.66
CA CYS A 188 -5.51 -14.13 3.46
C CYS A 188 -5.20 -13.34 2.18
N GLY A 189 -4.35 -12.32 2.25
CA GLY A 189 -4.00 -11.50 1.10
C GLY A 189 -5.00 -10.37 0.78
N PHE A 190 -5.91 -10.03 1.71
CA PHE A 190 -6.81 -8.90 1.56
C PHE A 190 -6.22 -7.64 2.18
N PRO A 191 -6.48 -6.44 1.64
CA PRO A 191 -6.06 -5.19 2.27
C PRO A 191 -6.50 -5.14 3.74
N THR A 192 -5.57 -4.82 4.63
CA THR A 192 -5.88 -4.69 6.05
C THR A 192 -6.91 -3.58 6.28
N ARG A 193 -7.65 -3.68 7.38
CA ARG A 193 -8.62 -2.65 7.77
C ARG A 193 -7.98 -1.27 7.90
N ALA A 194 -6.78 -1.18 8.51
CA ALA A 194 -6.09 0.08 8.72
C ALA A 194 -5.71 0.75 7.38
N ALA A 195 -5.24 -0.03 6.40
CA ALA A 195 -4.92 0.50 5.08
C ALA A 195 -6.17 0.92 4.29
N THR A 196 -7.27 0.17 4.42
CA THR A 196 -8.57 0.56 3.84
C THR A 196 -9.07 1.88 4.44
N GLU A 197 -9.07 2.01 5.77
CA GLU A 197 -9.50 3.25 6.44
C GLU A 197 -8.63 4.45 6.05
N ALA A 198 -7.32 4.25 5.90
CA ALA A 198 -6.41 5.31 5.45
C ALA A 198 -6.64 5.69 3.98
N PHE A 199 -6.91 4.72 3.11
CA PHE A 199 -7.25 4.95 1.70
C PHE A 199 -8.59 5.68 1.55
N ASP A 200 -9.61 5.31 2.31
CA ASP A 200 -10.91 5.99 2.27
C ASP A 200 -10.85 7.40 2.90
N GLY A 201 -9.86 7.65 3.74
CA GLY A 201 -9.67 8.92 4.45
C GLY A 201 -8.95 10.02 3.66
N VAL A 202 -8.39 9.74 2.47
CA VAL A 202 -7.68 10.76 1.70
C VAL A 202 -8.62 11.70 0.94
N GLU A 203 -8.19 12.96 0.81
CA GLU A 203 -8.86 13.91 -0.07
C GLU A 203 -8.26 13.85 -1.47
N LEU A 204 -9.11 13.68 -2.49
CA LEU A 204 -8.71 13.50 -3.87
C LEU A 204 -9.12 14.70 -4.74
N GLU A 205 -8.18 15.17 -5.56
CA GLU A 205 -8.45 16.08 -6.66
C GLU A 205 -8.39 15.33 -7.98
N THR A 206 -9.47 15.37 -8.76
CA THR A 206 -9.48 14.77 -10.11
C THR A 206 -8.58 15.56 -11.05
N ILE A 207 -7.57 14.91 -11.61
CA ILE A 207 -6.66 15.51 -12.60
C ILE A 207 -7.20 15.30 -14.01
N LEU A 208 -7.62 14.07 -14.29
CA LEU A 208 -8.07 13.65 -15.61
C LEU A 208 -9.22 12.66 -15.46
N GLU A 209 -10.26 12.86 -16.27
CA GLU A 209 -11.37 11.94 -16.42
C GLU A 209 -11.60 11.73 -17.91
N ILE A 210 -11.63 10.47 -18.33
CA ILE A 210 -11.92 10.07 -19.70
C ILE A 210 -13.22 9.28 -19.67
N ARG A 211 -14.16 9.70 -20.49
CA ARG A 211 -15.41 9.00 -20.74
C ARG A 211 -15.34 8.44 -22.14
N SER A 212 -15.40 7.13 -22.26
CA SER A 212 -15.55 6.48 -23.56
C SER A 212 -17.03 6.37 -23.81
N ASP A 213 -17.52 6.98 -24.90
CA ASP A 213 -18.87 6.68 -25.35
C ASP A 213 -18.90 5.19 -25.74
N PRO A 214 -19.93 4.43 -25.29
CA PRO A 214 -20.14 3.10 -25.83
C PRO A 214 -20.38 3.30 -27.33
N ALA A 215 -19.48 2.75 -28.15
CA ALA A 215 -19.36 3.06 -29.57
C ALA A 215 -20.72 3.25 -30.31
N ASP A 216 -20.78 4.30 -31.15
CA ASP A 216 -21.62 4.31 -32.37
C ASP A 216 -21.33 3.07 -33.25
#